data_AF-A0A2S9FNV0-F1
#
_entry.id   AF-A0A2S9FNV0-F1
#
_cell.length_a   1.000
_cell.length_b   1.000
_cell.length_c   1.000
_cell.angle_alpha   90.00
_cell.angle_beta   90.00
_cell.angle_gamma   90.00
#
_symmetry.space_group_name_H-M   'P 1'
#
loop_
_entity.id
_entity.type
_entity.pdbx_description
1 polymer ?
#
loop_
_entity_poly.entity_id
_entity_poly.type
_entity_poly.pdbx_seq_one_letter_code
_entity_poly.pdbx_strand_id
1 'polypeptide(L)'
;SGQTLTTRGALMIPGAPRPDVYIAALGPQLLRIAGRRTAGTCTWMTGPTTLREHVGPSLRQAAADVGRPEGSVRVVASLPVSVTDDVDAARKLAAEQFAMYGTLPSYRAMLDREGYAGP
;
A
#
# COMPACT_ATOMS: atom_id res chain seq x y z
N SER A 1 -25.24 2.61 13.84
CA SER A 1 -24.29 2.17 14.86
C SER A 1 -23.56 0.94 14.35
N GLY A 2 -22.31 0.74 14.75
CA GLY A 2 -21.54 -0.48 14.50
C GLY A 2 -20.94 -1.02 15.80
N GLN A 3 -20.29 -2.19 15.74
CA GLN A 3 -19.69 -2.84 16.92
C GLN A 3 -18.55 -2.01 17.54
N THR A 4 -17.75 -1.33 16.73
CA THR A 4 -16.58 -0.55 17.19
C THR A 4 -16.86 0.96 17.27
N LEU A 5 -17.69 1.49 16.37
CA LEU A 5 -17.95 2.92 16.25
C LEU A 5 -19.44 3.18 16.03
N THR A 6 -19.97 4.18 16.74
CA THR A 6 -21.30 4.73 16.48
C THR A 6 -21.19 6.23 16.22
N THR A 7 -21.56 6.65 15.01
CA THR A 7 -21.68 8.06 14.66
C THR A 7 -23.07 8.57 15.05
N ARG A 8 -23.15 9.74 15.71
CA ARG A 8 -24.39 10.45 16.02
C ARG A 8 -24.30 11.86 15.46
N GLY A 9 -25.12 12.17 14.45
CA GLY A 9 -25.07 13.41 13.68
C GLY A 9 -24.85 13.14 12.19
N ALA A 10 -25.21 14.12 11.36
CA ALA A 10 -25.00 14.10 9.91
C ALA A 10 -24.40 15.44 9.47
N LEU A 11 -23.38 15.38 8.62
CA LEU A 11 -22.79 16.54 7.97
C LEU A 11 -23.10 16.46 6.48
N MET A 12 -23.91 17.39 5.99
CA MET A 12 -24.24 17.51 4.57
C MET A 12 -23.55 18.75 4.03
N ILE A 13 -22.62 18.57 3.08
CA ILE A 13 -21.95 19.66 2.38
C ILE A 13 -22.36 19.58 0.91
N PRO A 14 -23.37 20.33 0.46
CA PRO A 14 -23.83 20.30 -0.93
C PRO A 14 -22.69 20.63 -1.90
N GLY A 15 -22.57 19.83 -2.96
CA GLY A 15 -21.56 20.04 -4.02
C GLY A 15 -20.13 19.62 -3.66
N ALA A 16 -19.85 19.15 -2.44
CA ALA A 16 -18.52 18.62 -2.11
C ALA A 16 -18.28 17.28 -2.82
N PRO A 17 -17.20 17.15 -3.61
CA PRO A 17 -16.84 15.86 -4.21
C PRO A 17 -16.43 14.88 -3.11
N ARG A 18 -16.73 13.60 -3.28
CA ARG A 18 -16.23 12.56 -2.39
C ARG A 18 -14.72 12.43 -2.61
N PRO A 19 -13.88 12.59 -1.58
CA PRO A 19 -12.45 12.43 -1.74
C PRO A 19 -12.10 10.97 -1.99
N ASP A 20 -11.07 10.74 -2.80
CA ASP A 20 -10.44 9.44 -2.90
C ASP A 20 -9.73 9.13 -1.59
N VAL A 21 -10.07 7.99 -1.00
CA VAL A 21 -9.45 7.52 0.23
C VAL A 21 -8.48 6.40 -0.10
N TYR A 22 -7.30 6.42 0.49
CA TYR A 22 -6.30 5.37 0.39
C TYR A 22 -5.90 4.90 1.79
N ILE A 23 -5.55 3.63 1.91
CA ILE A 23 -4.99 3.08 3.16
C ILE A 23 -3.70 2.31 2.87
N ALA A 24 -2.75 2.37 3.79
CA ALA A 24 -1.52 1.60 3.67
C ALA A 24 -1.81 0.11 3.89
N ALA A 25 -1.59 -0.70 2.85
CA ALA A 25 -1.91 -2.12 2.88
C ALA A 25 -0.87 -2.94 2.12
N LEU A 26 -0.32 -3.95 2.79
CA LEU A 26 0.60 -4.95 2.20
C LEU A 26 0.10 -6.37 2.44
N GLY A 27 -0.43 -6.63 3.63
CA GLY A 27 -0.97 -7.94 4.01
C GLY A 27 -2.31 -8.26 3.33
N PRO A 28 -2.65 -9.54 3.12
CA PRO A 28 -3.86 -9.97 2.42
C PRO A 28 -5.16 -9.38 3.01
N GLN A 29 -5.27 -9.31 4.34
CA GLN A 29 -6.48 -8.79 4.98
C GLN A 29 -6.68 -7.29 4.75
N LEU A 30 -5.62 -6.50 4.83
CA LEU A 30 -5.67 -5.05 4.59
C LEU A 30 -5.91 -4.76 3.11
N LEU A 31 -5.31 -5.53 2.19
CA LEU A 31 -5.58 -5.42 0.76
C LEU A 31 -7.04 -5.73 0.42
N ARG A 32 -7.65 -6.72 1.11
CA ARG A 32 -9.08 -7.01 0.98
C ARG A 32 -9.95 -5.84 1.41
N ILE A 33 -9.60 -5.15 2.51
CA ILE A 33 -10.34 -3.96 2.96
C ILE A 33 -10.16 -2.81 1.96
N ALA A 34 -8.92 -2.54 1.54
CA ALA A 34 -8.61 -1.49 0.57
C ALA A 34 -9.41 -1.70 -0.73
N GLY A 35 -9.32 -2.88 -1.32
CA GLY A 35 -10.00 -3.20 -2.58
C GLY A 35 -11.52 -3.06 -2.49
N ARG A 36 -12.11 -3.36 -1.33
CA ARG A 36 -13.57 -3.27 -1.13
C ARG A 36 -14.09 -1.87 -0.81
N ARG A 37 -13.29 -1.02 -0.17
CA ARG A 37 -13.81 0.20 0.51
C ARG A 37 -13.15 1.50 0.10
N THR A 38 -12.01 1.46 -0.56
CA THR A 38 -11.18 2.65 -0.83
C THR A 38 -10.91 2.80 -2.33
N ALA A 39 -10.26 3.90 -2.71
CA ALA A 39 -9.71 4.11 -4.06
C ALA A 39 -8.42 3.30 -4.30
N GLY A 40 -7.96 2.55 -3.29
CA GLY A 40 -6.86 1.62 -3.38
C GLY A 40 -5.89 1.71 -2.19
N THR A 41 -4.61 1.49 -2.45
CA THR A 41 -3.59 1.40 -1.40
C THR A 41 -2.34 2.23 -1.70
N CYS A 42 -1.67 2.68 -0.63
CA CYS A 42 -0.34 3.27 -0.69
C CYS A 42 0.68 2.30 -0.09
N THR A 43 1.73 1.97 -0.83
CA THR A 43 2.83 1.12 -0.36
C THR A 43 4.08 1.95 -0.12
N TRP A 44 4.99 1.43 0.70
CA TRP A 44 6.31 1.99 0.97
C TRP A 44 7.37 0.92 0.69
N MET A 45 8.40 1.25 -0.08
CA MET A 45 9.54 0.36 -0.41
C MET A 45 9.12 -1.03 -0.90
N THR A 46 8.03 -1.12 -1.65
CA THR A 46 7.55 -2.39 -2.19
C THR A 46 8.04 -2.51 -3.63
N GLY A 47 8.77 -3.59 -3.92
CA GLY A 47 9.35 -3.81 -5.23
C GLY A 47 8.33 -4.18 -6.30
N PRO A 48 8.76 -4.14 -7.58
CA PRO A 48 7.88 -4.31 -8.73
C PRO A 48 7.27 -5.71 -8.83
N THR A 49 7.94 -6.76 -8.34
CA THR A 49 7.45 -8.14 -8.40
C THR A 49 6.21 -8.29 -7.52
N THR A 50 6.31 -7.87 -6.27
CA THR A 50 5.24 -7.87 -5.28
C THR A 50 4.08 -6.97 -5.71
N LEU A 51 4.37 -5.81 -6.30
CA LEU A 51 3.32 -4.94 -6.83
C LEU A 51 2.52 -5.62 -7.95
N ARG A 52 3.22 -6.28 -8.88
CA ARG A 52 2.64 -6.94 -10.06
C ARG A 52 1.88 -8.22 -9.69
N GLU A 53 2.47 -9.05 -8.85
CA GLU A 53 2.02 -10.42 -8.62
C GLU A 53 1.13 -10.55 -7.39
N HIS A 54 1.27 -9.68 -6.40
CA HIS A 54 0.54 -9.78 -5.13
C HIS A 54 -0.42 -8.61 -4.91
N VAL A 55 0.09 -7.38 -4.84
CA VAL A 55 -0.68 -6.20 -4.42
C VAL A 55 -1.76 -5.85 -5.44
N GLY A 56 -1.38 -5.65 -6.70
CA GLY A 56 -2.31 -5.25 -7.77
C GLY A 56 -3.43 -6.27 -8.01
N PRO A 57 -3.12 -7.57 -8.17
CA PRO A 57 -4.14 -8.61 -8.33
C PRO A 57 -5.06 -8.74 -7.11
N SER A 58 -4.50 -8.78 -5.89
CA SER A 58 -5.30 -8.90 -4.66
C SER A 58 -6.28 -7.74 -4.50
N LEU A 59 -5.82 -6.52 -4.82
CA LEU A 59 -6.64 -5.31 -4.70
C LEU A 59 -7.79 -5.31 -5.71
N ARG A 60 -7.52 -5.67 -6.97
CA ARG A 60 -8.53 -5.75 -8.03
C ARG A 60 -9.55 -6.85 -7.77
N GLN A 61 -9.10 -8.04 -7.36
CA GLN A 61 -9.99 -9.14 -6.99
C GLN A 61 -10.91 -8.73 -5.82
N ALA A 62 -10.35 -8.10 -4.79
CA ALA A 62 -11.15 -7.65 -3.65
C ALA A 62 -12.21 -6.60 -4.05
N ALA A 63 -11.95 -5.77 -5.06
CA ALA A 63 -12.95 -4.86 -5.62
C ALA A 63 -14.04 -5.63 -6.38
N ALA A 64 -13.65 -6.58 -7.24
CA ALA A 64 -14.55 -7.42 -8.02
C ALA A 64 -15.50 -8.26 -7.14
N ASP A 65 -14.99 -8.81 -6.02
CA ASP A 65 -15.77 -9.60 -5.04
C ASP A 65 -17.01 -8.88 -4.49
N VAL A 66 -17.02 -7.54 -4.55
CA VAL A 66 -18.13 -6.70 -4.07
C VAL A 66 -18.80 -5.92 -5.21
N GLY A 67 -18.62 -6.37 -6.45
CA GLY A 67 -19.26 -5.80 -7.64
C GLY A 67 -18.71 -4.46 -8.10
N ARG A 68 -17.52 -4.06 -7.65
CA ARG A 68 -16.87 -2.83 -8.13
C ARG A 68 -16.05 -3.13 -9.41
N PRO A 69 -15.94 -2.16 -10.34
CA PRO A 69 -15.02 -2.29 -11.47
C PRO A 69 -13.58 -2.46 -10.98
N GLU A 70 -12.81 -3.37 -11.60
CA GLU A 70 -11.40 -3.59 -11.24
C GLU A 70 -10.55 -2.31 -11.38
N GLY A 71 -10.84 -1.46 -12.37
CA GLY A 71 -10.16 -0.18 -12.58
C GLY A 71 -10.50 0.91 -11.54
N SER A 72 -11.41 0.64 -10.60
CA SER A 72 -11.80 1.59 -9.55
C SER A 72 -10.81 1.66 -8.37
N VAL A 73 -9.72 0.89 -8.43
CA VAL A 73 -8.68 0.84 -7.41
C VAL A 73 -7.30 1.08 -8.04
N ARG A 74 -6.45 1.81 -7.33
CA ARG A 74 -5.08 2.15 -7.76
C ARG A 74 -4.06 1.82 -6.67
N VAL A 75 -2.83 1.54 -7.10
CA VAL A 75 -1.69 1.37 -6.20
C VAL A 75 -0.81 2.60 -6.29
N VAL A 76 -0.60 3.29 -5.18
CA VAL A 76 0.38 4.37 -5.04
C VAL A 76 1.65 3.75 -4.48
N ALA A 77 2.65 3.55 -5.34
CA ALA A 77 3.94 3.00 -4.94
C ALA A 77 4.89 4.12 -4.48
N SER A 78 5.14 4.21 -3.18
CA SER A 78 6.08 5.18 -2.62
C SER A 78 7.45 4.53 -2.44
N LEU A 79 8.48 5.12 -3.03
CA LEU A 79 9.84 4.59 -3.05
C LEU A 79 10.82 5.67 -2.58
N PRO A 80 11.88 5.31 -1.83
CA PRO A 80 13.03 6.19 -1.66
C PRO A 80 13.75 6.32 -3.00
N VAL A 81 13.99 7.55 -3.43
CA VAL A 81 14.68 7.87 -4.67
C VAL A 81 15.85 8.78 -4.35
N SER A 82 17.03 8.44 -4.87
CA SER A 82 18.23 9.25 -4.76
C SER A 82 18.85 9.44 -6.15
N VAL A 83 19.17 10.68 -6.50
CA VAL A 83 19.95 11.04 -7.69
C VAL A 83 21.31 11.49 -7.18
N THR A 84 22.36 10.76 -7.53
CA THR A 84 23.71 10.93 -6.96
C THR A 84 24.76 10.54 -7.98
N ASP A 85 25.92 11.19 -7.91
CA ASP A 85 27.13 10.77 -8.63
C ASP A 85 27.93 9.71 -7.85
N ASP A 86 27.65 9.55 -6.56
CA ASP A 86 28.24 8.53 -5.69
C ASP A 86 27.18 7.49 -5.28
N VAL A 87 27.09 6.43 -6.11
CA VAL A 87 26.09 5.36 -5.94
C VAL A 87 26.41 4.48 -4.73
N ASP A 88 27.70 4.24 -4.45
CA ASP A 88 28.11 3.33 -3.39
C ASP A 88 27.86 3.93 -2.01
N ALA A 89 28.17 5.21 -1.82
CA ALA A 89 27.84 5.92 -0.58
C ALA A 89 26.32 5.98 -0.36
N ALA A 90 25.53 6.23 -1.41
CA ALA A 90 24.07 6.26 -1.31
C ALA A 90 23.48 4.89 -0.94
N ARG A 91 24.00 3.80 -1.51
CA ARG A 91 23.58 2.43 -1.15
C ARG A 91 23.91 2.09 0.29
N LYS A 92 25.12 2.43 0.76
CA LYS A 92 25.51 2.22 2.16
C LYS A 92 24.58 2.96 3.12
N LEU A 93 24.30 4.23 2.81
CA LEU A 93 23.40 5.05 3.60
C LEU A 93 21.96 4.50 3.60
N ALA A 94 21.46 4.02 2.47
CA ALA A 94 20.14 3.40 2.38
C ALA A 94 20.06 2.12 3.23
N ALA A 95 21.08 1.26 3.16
CA ALA A 95 21.15 0.05 3.97
C ALA A 95 21.13 0.35 5.48
N GLU A 96 21.79 1.41 5.91
CA GLU A 96 21.76 1.88 7.30
C GLU A 96 20.39 2.46 7.68
N GLN A 97 19.85 3.39 6.90
CA GLN A 97 18.59 4.08 7.20
C GLN A 97 17.38 3.16 7.18
N PHE A 98 17.33 2.21 6.24
CA PHE A 98 16.17 1.34 6.06
C PHE A 98 16.28 0.00 6.78
N ALA A 99 17.40 -0.31 7.46
CA ALA A 99 17.64 -1.58 8.16
C ALA A 99 16.44 -2.07 9.01
N MET A 100 15.76 -1.15 9.72
CA MET A 100 14.61 -1.48 10.55
C MET A 100 13.46 -2.14 9.76
N TYR A 101 13.25 -1.77 8.50
CA TYR A 101 12.18 -2.36 7.69
C TYR A 101 12.46 -3.82 7.35
N GLY A 102 13.73 -4.24 7.32
CA GLY A 102 14.10 -5.65 7.16
C GLY A 102 13.63 -6.53 8.33
N THR A 103 13.34 -5.95 9.50
CA THR A 103 12.93 -6.71 10.70
C THR A 103 11.42 -6.73 10.92
N LEU A 104 10.67 -5.81 10.28
CA LEU A 104 9.20 -5.78 10.38
C LEU A 104 8.59 -6.91 9.55
N PRO A 105 7.75 -7.80 10.12
CA PRO A 105 7.24 -8.98 9.42
C PRO A 105 6.55 -8.69 8.09
N SER A 106 5.81 -7.59 8.01
CA SER A 106 5.11 -7.16 6.79
C SER A 106 6.07 -6.77 5.67
N TYR A 107 7.19 -6.11 5.99
CA TYR A 107 8.19 -5.67 5.01
C TYR A 107 9.17 -6.79 4.65
N ARG A 108 9.58 -7.60 5.63
CA ARG A 108 10.37 -8.82 5.39
C ARG A 108 9.70 -9.71 4.36
N ALA A 109 8.38 -9.94 4.51
CA ALA A 109 7.61 -10.73 3.55
C ALA A 109 7.58 -10.14 2.14
N MET A 110 7.71 -8.81 1.97
CA MET A 110 7.84 -8.20 0.64
C MET A 110 9.26 -8.38 0.11
N LEU A 111 10.29 -8.15 0.94
CA LEU A 111 11.69 -8.41 0.55
C LEU A 111 11.92 -9.87 0.12
N ASP A 112 11.29 -10.83 0.81
CA ASP A 112 11.32 -12.25 0.43
C ASP A 112 10.72 -12.49 -0.98
N ARG A 113 9.59 -11.84 -1.29
CA ARG A 113 8.95 -11.93 -2.61
C ARG A 113 9.81 -11.29 -3.71
N GLU A 114 10.59 -10.28 -3.36
CA GLU A 114 11.53 -9.64 -4.28
C GLU A 114 12.89 -10.35 -4.38
N GLY A 115 13.17 -11.33 -3.51
CA GLY A 115 14.46 -12.02 -3.45
C GLY A 115 15.60 -11.21 -2.81
N TYR A 116 15.29 -10.20 -1.99
CA TYR A 116 16.30 -9.36 -1.34
C TYR A 116 16.58 -9.79 0.10
N ALA A 117 17.87 -9.81 0.48
CA ALA A 117 18.29 -10.08 1.86
C ALA A 117 17.99 -8.90 2.80
N GLY A 118 17.98 -7.68 2.29
CA GLY A 118 17.70 -6.45 3.03
C GLY A 118 17.12 -5.36 2.12
N PRO A 119 16.63 -4.26 2.72
CA PRO A 119 16.12 -3.09 2.00
C PRO A 119 17.21 -2.31 1.27
#